data_AF-A0A7I7NQU4-F1
#
_entry.id   AF-A0A7I7NQU4-F1
#
_cell.length_a   1.000
_cell.length_b   1.000
_cell.length_c   1.000
_cell.angle_alpha   90.00
_cell.angle_beta   90.00
_cell.angle_gamma   90.00
#
_symmetry.space_group_name_H-M   'P 1'
#
loop_
_entity.id
_entity.type
_entity.pdbx_description
1 polymer ?
#
loop_
_entity_poly.entity_id
_entity_poly.type
_entity_poly.pdbx_seq_one_letter_code
_entity_poly.pdbx_strand_id
1 'polypeptide(L)'
;MVFGRAYDATAGGVLQVERDPESVRFWEDASAAYADNACGTVTAIVGCNLRPGNIWQTVEVPRLIDNPKATRIVQIDPDTGMPTIIFER
;
A
#
# COMPACT_ATOMS: atom_id res chain seq x y z
N MET A 1 -2.21 6.98 5.13
CA MET A 1 -2.21 7.33 3.70
C MET A 1 -1.01 6.66 3.08
N VAL A 2 -1.22 5.55 2.37
CA VAL A 2 -0.16 4.77 1.74
C VAL A 2 -0.08 5.24 0.30
N PHE A 3 1.01 5.92 -0.06
CA PHE A 3 1.24 6.39 -1.42
C PHE A 3 1.97 5.31 -2.22
N GLY A 4 1.22 4.41 -2.84
CA GLY A 4 1.75 3.53 -3.89
C GLY A 4 1.83 4.28 -5.22
N ARG A 5 2.85 5.13 -5.41
CA ARG A 5 3.18 5.69 -6.73
C ARG A 5 4.41 4.97 -7.28
N ALA A 6 4.20 3.84 -7.93
CA ALA A 6 5.17 3.35 -8.92
C ALA A 6 4.76 3.93 -10.29
N TYR A 7 5.21 5.14 -10.60
CA TYR A 7 5.15 5.63 -11.97
C TYR A 7 6.26 4.96 -12.78
N ASP A 8 5.90 4.24 -13.83
CA ASP A 8 6.77 4.08 -15.00
C ASP A 8 6.16 4.89 -16.15
N ALA A 9 6.54 6.16 -16.20
CA ALA A 9 6.26 7.01 -17.35
C ALA A 9 7.52 7.00 -18.21
N THR A 10 7.51 6.17 -19.25
CA THR A 10 8.53 6.16 -20.30
C THR A 10 8.61 7.53 -20.98
N ALA A 11 9.46 8.40 -20.45
CA ALA A 11 9.97 9.60 -21.10
C ALA A 11 11.44 9.79 -20.69
N GLY A 12 12.32 9.01 -21.33
CA GLY A 12 13.67 9.45 -21.66
C GLY A 12 14.74 9.53 -20.56
N GLY A 13 14.57 8.90 -19.39
CA GLY A 13 15.61 8.86 -18.37
C GLY A 13 15.63 7.52 -17.67
N VAL A 14 16.77 6.82 -17.71
CA VAL A 14 17.00 5.56 -16.99
C VAL A 14 16.91 5.85 -15.48
N LEU A 15 15.71 5.77 -14.90
CA LEU A 15 15.54 5.86 -13.46
C LEU A 15 15.91 4.51 -12.87
N GLN A 16 17.00 4.53 -12.11
CA GLN A 16 17.42 3.43 -11.27
C GLN A 16 16.24 3.01 -10.41
N VAL A 17 15.82 1.75 -10.54
CA VAL A 17 14.96 1.10 -9.56
C VAL A 17 15.63 1.32 -8.21
N GLU A 18 15.05 2.18 -7.36
CA GLU A 18 15.59 2.46 -6.03
C GLU A 18 15.51 1.15 -5.23
N ARG A 19 16.62 0.42 -5.27
CA ARG A 19 16.88 -0.83 -4.55
C ARG A 19 17.74 -0.53 -3.33
N ASP A 20 17.60 0.65 -2.77
CA ASP A 20 18.32 1.02 -1.57
C ASP A 20 17.73 0.21 -0.39
N PRO A 21 18.51 -0.67 0.24
CA PRO A 21 18.01 -1.53 1.32
C PRO A 21 17.50 -0.72 2.53
N GLU A 22 18.03 0.49 2.76
CA GLU A 22 17.55 1.37 3.82
C GLU A 22 16.20 1.99 3.46
N SER A 23 16.00 2.37 2.20
CA SER A 23 14.70 2.86 1.71
C SER A 23 13.62 1.79 1.88
N VAL A 24 13.89 0.54 1.50
CA VAL A 24 12.96 -0.59 1.70
C VAL A 24 12.64 -0.78 3.18
N ARG A 25 13.66 -0.83 4.04
CA ARG A 25 13.48 -1.04 5.48
C ARG A 25 12.72 0.10 6.15
N PHE A 26 13.01 1.35 5.77
CA PHE A 26 12.29 2.52 6.28
C PHE A 26 10.80 2.44 5.98
N TRP A 27 10.44 2.05 4.75
CA TRP A 27 9.04 1.88 4.37
C TRP A 27 8.38 0.69 5.06
N GLU A 28 9.09 -0.42 5.27
CA GLU A 28 8.58 -1.55 6.05
C GLU A 28 8.25 -1.16 7.50
N ASP A 29 9.16 -0.43 8.18
CA ASP A 29 8.97 0.01 9.56
C ASP A 29 7.83 1.02 9.68
N ALA A 30 7.74 1.98 8.75
CA ALA A 30 6.68 2.97 8.71
C ALA A 30 5.30 2.34 8.45
N SER A 31 5.23 1.38 7.52
CA SER A 31 4.01 0.65 7.19
C SER A 31 3.55 -0.25 8.34
N ALA A 32 4.49 -0.89 9.05
CA ALA A 32 4.18 -1.67 10.26
C ALA A 32 3.54 -0.80 11.35
N ALA A 33 4.16 0.33 11.68
CA ALA A 33 3.64 1.24 12.70
C ALA A 33 2.27 1.81 12.32
N TYR A 34 2.02 2.07 11.04
CA TYR A 34 0.71 2.52 10.57
C TYR A 34 -0.35 1.42 10.70
N ALA A 35 -0.04 0.19 10.28
CA ALA A 35 -0.97 -0.93 10.33
C ALA A 35 -1.38 -1.28 11.78
N ASP A 36 -0.43 -1.25 12.72
CA ASP A 36 -0.69 -1.58 14.13
C ASP A 36 -1.57 -0.55 14.84
N ASN A 37 -1.51 0.72 14.41
CA ASN A 37 -2.29 1.81 14.99
C ASN A 37 -3.62 2.06 14.26
N ALA A 38 -3.83 1.43 13.11
CA ALA A 38 -5.08 1.54 12.36
C ALA A 38 -6.25 0.91 13.15
N CYS A 39 -7.39 1.59 13.16
CA CYS A 39 -8.62 1.10 13.79
C CYS A 39 -9.85 1.48 12.95
N GLY A 40 -10.90 0.67 13.03
CA GLY A 40 -12.13 0.86 12.27
C GLY A 40 -11.93 0.61 10.77
N THR A 41 -12.35 1.57 9.95
CA THR A 41 -12.24 1.49 8.48
C THR A 41 -10.91 2.07 8.00
N VAL A 42 -10.13 1.24 7.32
CA VAL A 42 -8.86 1.61 6.68
C VAL A 42 -9.09 1.84 5.20
N THR A 43 -8.72 3.01 4.70
CA THR A 43 -8.83 3.34 3.27
C THR A 43 -7.44 3.48 2.67
N ALA A 44 -7.16 2.74 1.62
CA ALA A 44 -5.92 2.81 0.86
C ALA A 44 -6.22 3.25 -0.58
N ILE A 45 -5.40 4.15 -1.11
CA ILE A 45 -5.50 4.60 -2.50
C ILE A 45 -4.39 3.88 -3.27
N VAL A 46 -4.78 2.98 -4.16
CA VAL A 46 -3.85 2.01 -4.75
C VAL A 46 -4.11 1.93 -6.24
N GLY A 47 -3.10 2.29 -7.04
CA GLY A 47 -3.15 2.25 -8.49
C GLY A 47 -3.37 0.84 -9.05
N CYS A 48 -3.89 0.77 -10.27
CA CYS A 48 -4.19 -0.48 -10.97
C CYS A 48 -2.92 -1.25 -11.43
N ASN A 49 -1.83 -0.54 -11.73
CA ASN A 49 -0.54 -1.13 -12.12
C ASN A 49 0.39 -1.31 -10.91
N LEU A 50 0.14 -2.34 -10.11
CA LEU A 50 1.02 -2.70 -9.00
C LEU A 50 2.18 -3.58 -9.46
N ARG A 51 3.39 -3.25 -8.99
CA ARG A 51 4.55 -4.12 -9.16
C ARG A 51 4.31 -5.44 -8.41
N PRO A 52 4.62 -6.62 -9.00
CA PRO A 52 4.64 -7.88 -8.26
C PRO A 52 5.57 -7.78 -7.04
N GLY A 53 5.08 -8.19 -5.87
CA GLY A 53 5.83 -8.07 -4.60
C GLY A 53 5.82 -6.67 -3.98
N ASN A 54 4.78 -5.87 -4.21
CA ASN A 54 4.63 -4.57 -3.55
C ASN A 54 4.29 -4.73 -2.05
N ILE A 55 4.78 -3.79 -1.25
CA ILE A 55 4.62 -3.76 0.21
C ILE A 55 3.15 -3.76 0.63
N TRP A 56 2.26 -3.10 -0.12
CA TRP A 56 0.82 -3.07 0.18
C TRP A 56 0.23 -4.48 0.25
N GLN A 57 0.40 -5.28 -0.80
CA GLN A 57 -0.16 -6.63 -0.88
C GLN A 57 0.58 -7.64 -0.01
N THR A 58 1.91 -7.51 0.14
CA THR A 58 2.72 -8.54 0.82
C THR A 58 2.93 -8.30 2.31
N VAL A 59 2.82 -7.06 2.78
CA VAL A 59 3.10 -6.69 4.18
C VAL A 59 1.89 -6.03 4.83
N GLU A 60 1.34 -4.97 4.22
CA GLU A 60 0.33 -4.14 4.88
C GLU A 60 -1.03 -4.83 4.98
N VAL A 61 -1.53 -5.41 3.88
CA VAL A 61 -2.84 -6.09 3.88
C VAL A 61 -2.89 -7.26 4.88
N PRO A 62 -1.91 -8.19 4.94
CA PRO A 62 -1.92 -9.25 5.94
C PRO A 62 -1.91 -8.73 7.38
N ARG A 63 -1.13 -7.68 7.67
CA ARG A 63 -1.06 -7.08 9.02
C ARG A 63 -2.35 -6.35 9.40
N LEU A 64 -2.99 -5.68 8.46
CA LEU A 64 -4.28 -5.03 8.68
C LEU A 64 -5.40 -6.04 8.92
N ILE A 65 -5.37 -7.19 8.25
CA ILE A 65 -6.32 -8.29 8.49
C ILE A 65 -6.11 -8.91 9.88
N ASP A 66 -4.85 -9.08 10.28
CA ASP A 66 -4.49 -9.65 11.60
C ASP A 66 -4.77 -8.68 12.75
N ASN A 67 -4.74 -7.36 12.49
CA ASN A 67 -5.09 -6.35 13.50
C ASN A 67 -6.59 -6.41 13.84
N PRO A 68 -6.97 -6.84 15.06
CA PRO A 68 -8.38 -6.98 15.45
C PRO A 68 -9.12 -5.64 15.55
N LYS A 69 -8.40 -4.51 15.58
CA LYS A 69 -8.97 -3.16 15.60
C LYS A 69 -9.41 -2.71 14.20
N ALA A 70 -8.88 -3.28 13.14
CA ALA A 70 -9.31 -3.01 11.77
C ALA A 70 -10.55 -3.84 11.46
N THR A 71 -11.66 -3.15 11.20
CA THR A 71 -12.96 -3.79 10.95
C THR A 71 -13.29 -3.83 9.45
N ARG A 72 -12.69 -2.95 8.65
CA ARG A 72 -12.92 -2.86 7.22
C ARG A 72 -11.71 -2.29 6.49
N ILE A 73 -11.36 -2.85 5.34
CA ILE A 73 -10.33 -2.32 4.45
C ILE A 73 -10.96 -1.99 3.10
N VAL A 74 -10.85 -0.73 2.69
CA VAL A 74 -11.34 -0.21 1.41
C VAL A 74 -10.16 0.23 0.57
N GLN A 75 -10.06 -0.31 -0.63
CA GLN A 75 -9.09 0.10 -1.64
C GLN A 75 -9.79 1.00 -2.66
N ILE A 76 -9.28 2.21 -2.88
CA ILE A 76 -9.77 3.14 -3.88
C ILE A 76 -8.81 3.13 -5.06
N ASP A 77 -9.36 2.88 -6.24
CA ASP A 77 -8.63 3.10 -7.49
C ASP A 77 -8.45 4.62 -7.71
N PRO A 78 -7.22 5.14 -7.80
CA PRO A 78 -6.96 6.56 -7.99
C PRO A 78 -7.44 7.09 -9.34
N ASP A 79 -7.54 6.24 -10.37
CA ASP A 79 -7.90 6.63 -11.73
C ASP A 79 -9.42 6.74 -11.88
N THR A 80 -10.16 5.81 -11.29
CA THR A 80 -11.63 5.77 -11.36
C THR A 80 -12.31 6.36 -10.14
N GLY A 81 -11.59 6.54 -9.04
CA GLY A 81 -12.13 6.92 -7.73
C GLY A 81 -13.02 5.84 -7.10
N MET A 82 -13.09 4.64 -7.69
CA MET A 82 -14.02 3.61 -7.25
C MET A 82 -13.48 2.88 -6.00
N PRO A 83 -14.25 2.84 -4.90
CA PRO A 83 -13.90 2.07 -3.72
C PRO A 83 -14.26 0.59 -3.92
N THR A 84 -13.33 -0.28 -3.55
CA THR A 84 -13.49 -1.73 -3.47
C THR A 84 -13.22 -2.16 -2.04
N ILE A 85 -14.14 -2.92 -1.45
CA ILE A 85 -13.92 -3.50 -0.12
C ILE A 85 -13.09 -4.76 -0.30
N ILE A 86 -11.90 -4.81 0.29
CA ILE A 86 -11.02 -5.98 0.22
C ILE A 86 -11.05 -6.81 1.51
N PHE A 87 -11.59 -6.27 2.60
CA PHE A 87 -11.79 -6.96 3.87
C PHE A 87 -12.90 -6.30 4.70
N GLU A 88 -13.72 -7.08 5.39
CA GLU A 88 -14.73 -6.63 6.36
C GLU A 88 -14.97 -7.74 7.40
N ARG A 89 -15.24 -7.35 8.66
CA ARG A 89 -15.51 -8.24 9.80
C ARG A 89 -16.94 -8.10 10.32
#